data_AF-A0A2T0TJB6-F1
#
_entry.id   AF-A0A2T0TJB6-F1
#
_cell.length_a   1.000
_cell.length_b   1.000
_cell.length_c   1.000
_cell.angle_alpha   90.00
_cell.angle_beta   90.00
_cell.angle_gamma   90.00
#
_symmetry.space_group_name_H-M   'P 1'
#
loop_
_entity.id
_entity.type
_entity.pdbx_description
1 polymer ?
#
loop_
_entity_poly.entity_id
_entity_poly.type
_entity_poly.pdbx_seq_one_letter_code
_entity_poly.pdbx_strand_id
1 'polypeptide(L)'
;MCGILFVLYTAISWEFLPQELGFGSGMTCWRRLRDWNEAGVWQRLHESLPAELNGAGALDWSRAVIDDSHLRAMKGGPKPDRAQSTVPGLARNTI
;
A
#
# COMPACT_ATOMS: atom_id res chain seq x y z
N MET A 1 -10.75 -14.85 -4.79
CA MET A 1 -9.75 -14.73 -3.70
C MET A 1 -8.49 -13.97 -4.13
N CYS A 2 -8.46 -13.27 -5.28
CA CYS A 2 -7.23 -12.65 -5.82
C CYS A 2 -7.12 -11.14 -5.57
N GLY A 3 -8.09 -10.51 -4.90
CA GLY A 3 -8.12 -9.06 -4.70
C GLY A 3 -6.95 -8.51 -3.87
N ILE A 4 -6.46 -9.26 -2.87
CA ILE A 4 -5.29 -8.86 -2.07
C ILE A 4 -4.05 -8.76 -2.98
N LEU A 5 -3.76 -9.82 -3.75
CA LEU A 5 -2.61 -9.83 -4.67
C LEU A 5 -2.72 -8.77 -5.76
N PHE A 6 -3.93 -8.53 -6.28
CA PHE A 6 -4.15 -7.49 -7.28
C PHE A 6 -3.82 -6.09 -6.72
N VAL A 7 -4.30 -5.77 -5.51
CA VAL A 7 -4.00 -4.50 -4.84
C VAL A 7 -2.51 -4.36 -4.54
N LEU A 8 -1.87 -5.42 -4.03
CA LEU A 8 -0.44 -5.39 -3.72
C LEU A 8 0.43 -5.24 -4.98
N TYR A 9 0.03 -5.85 -6.09
CA TYR A 9 0.75 -5.76 -7.36
C TYR A 9 0.57 -4.41 -8.06
N THR A 10 -0.64 -3.85 -8.03
CA THR A 10 -0.97 -2.58 -8.71
C THR A 10 -0.78 -1.35 -7.85
N ALA A 11 -0.60 -1.54 -6.53
CA ALA A 11 -0.48 -0.48 -5.52
C ALA A 11 -1.65 0.53 -5.51
N ILE A 12 -2.82 0.14 -6.01
CA ILE A 12 -4.03 0.97 -5.94
C ILE A 12 -4.58 1.03 -4.51
N SER A 13 -5.28 2.10 -4.16
CA SER A 13 -6.03 2.12 -2.89
C SER A 13 -7.10 1.02 -2.89
N TRP A 14 -7.34 0.42 -1.72
CA TRP A 14 -8.37 -0.62 -1.55
C TRP A 14 -9.76 -0.18 -2.03
N GLU A 15 -10.10 1.10 -1.88
CA GLU A 15 -11.37 1.68 -2.34
C GLU A 15 -11.54 1.66 -3.86
N PHE A 16 -10.43 1.60 -4.61
CA PHE A 16 -10.42 1.58 -6.07
C PHE A 16 -10.33 0.16 -6.66
N LEU A 17 -10.42 -0.89 -5.84
CA LEU A 17 -10.46 -2.26 -6.35
C LEU A 17 -11.69 -2.43 -7.26
N PRO A 18 -11.51 -2.74 -8.56
CA PRO A 18 -12.63 -2.89 -9.48
C PRO A 18 -13.53 -4.05 -9.06
N GLN A 19 -14.81 -3.78 -8.89
CA GLN A 19 -15.79 -4.79 -8.44
C GLN A 19 -16.15 -5.76 -9.58
N GLU A 20 -15.96 -5.34 -10.82
CA GLU A 20 -16.19 -6.10 -12.05
C GLU A 20 -15.30 -7.35 -12.13
N LEU A 21 -14.15 -7.35 -11.43
CA LEU A 21 -13.23 -8.48 -11.35
C LEU A 21 -13.74 -9.60 -10.43
N GLY A 22 -14.86 -9.40 -9.73
CA GLY A 22 -15.46 -10.43 -8.87
C GLY A 22 -14.65 -10.76 -7.62
N PHE A 23 -13.71 -9.90 -7.22
CA PHE A 23 -12.88 -10.11 -6.02
C PHE A 23 -13.59 -9.72 -4.71
N GLY A 24 -14.77 -9.10 -4.81
CA GLY A 24 -15.48 -8.48 -3.70
C GLY A 24 -14.94 -7.08 -3.41
N SER A 25 -15.38 -6.48 -2.30
CA SER A 25 -14.91 -5.13 -1.93
C SER A 25 -13.46 -5.14 -1.45
N GLY A 26 -12.73 -4.07 -1.77
CA GLY A 26 -11.37 -3.91 -1.28
C GLY A 26 -11.27 -3.91 0.24
N MET A 27 -12.27 -3.38 0.96
CA MET A 27 -12.32 -3.46 2.43
C MET A 27 -12.43 -4.90 2.95
N THR A 28 -13.09 -5.80 2.21
CA THR A 28 -13.11 -7.23 2.57
C THR A 28 -11.76 -7.89 2.32
N CYS A 29 -11.07 -7.50 1.25
CA CYS A 29 -9.70 -7.94 0.99
C CYS A 29 -8.73 -7.43 2.07
N TRP A 30 -8.84 -6.16 2.47
CA TRP A 30 -8.02 -5.57 3.52
C TRP A 30 -8.23 -6.26 4.87
N ARG A 31 -9.49 -6.51 5.28
CA ARG A 31 -9.78 -7.27 6.51
C ARG A 31 -9.12 -8.65 6.48
N ARG A 32 -9.26 -9.37 5.37
CA ARG A 32 -8.59 -10.68 5.20
C ARG A 32 -7.06 -10.58 5.26
N LEU A 33 -6.46 -9.55 4.67
CA LEU A 33 -5.02 -9.33 4.76
C LEU A 33 -4.58 -9.07 6.21
N ARG A 34 -5.36 -8.29 6.96
CA ARG A 34 -5.12 -8.08 8.39
C ARG A 34 -5.20 -9.40 9.17
N ASP A 35 -6.25 -10.19 8.93
CA ASP A 35 -6.42 -11.49 9.60
C ASP A 35 -5.27 -12.46 9.25
N TRP A 36 -4.76 -12.42 8.01
CA TRP A 36 -3.56 -13.14 7.59
C TRP A 36 -2.30 -12.68 8.30
N ASN A 37 -2.16 -11.38 8.52
CA ASN A 37 -1.05 -10.82 9.26
C ASN A 37 -1.09 -11.26 10.72
N GLU A 38 -2.25 -11.21 11.36
CA GLU A 38 -2.47 -11.70 12.73
C GLU A 38 -2.21 -13.20 12.86
N ALA A 39 -2.57 -13.99 11.83
CA ALA A 39 -2.28 -15.42 11.75
C ALA A 39 -0.84 -15.76 11.33
N GLY A 40 0.03 -14.76 11.17
CA GLY A 40 1.44 -14.94 10.76
C GLY A 40 1.62 -15.54 9.36
N VAL A 41 0.59 -15.51 8.51
CA VAL A 41 0.67 -16.00 7.12
C VAL A 41 1.62 -15.13 6.31
N TRP A 42 1.52 -13.81 6.48
CA TRP A 42 2.39 -12.86 5.77
C TRP A 42 3.86 -13.03 6.15
N GLN A 43 4.15 -13.19 7.44
CA GLN A 43 5.50 -13.45 7.93
C GLN A 43 6.08 -14.72 7.32
N ARG A 44 5.34 -15.84 7.39
CA ARG A 44 5.79 -17.11 6.80
C ARG A 44 6.04 -17.00 5.30
N LEU A 45 5.17 -16.31 4.58
CA LEU A 45 5.34 -16.08 3.14
C LEU A 45 6.61 -15.25 2.85
N HIS A 46 6.85 -14.20 3.64
CA HIS A 46 8.01 -13.34 3.49
C HIS A 46 9.32 -14.04 3.80
N GLU A 47 9.32 -15.03 4.70
CA GLU A 47 10.50 -15.85 5.01
C GLU A 47 10.70 -16.97 3.98
N SER A 48 9.63 -17.65 3.55
CA SER A 48 9.73 -18.79 2.65
C SER A 48 10.05 -18.39 1.21
N LEU A 49 9.45 -17.30 0.71
CA LEU A 49 9.57 -16.93 -0.69
C LEU A 49 11.02 -16.57 -1.09
N PRO A 50 11.78 -15.77 -0.31
CA PRO A 50 13.19 -15.55 -0.59
C PRO A 50 14.02 -16.82 -0.46
N ALA A 51 13.71 -17.70 0.48
CA ALA A 51 14.43 -18.97 0.65
C ALA A 51 14.30 -19.85 -0.61
N GLU A 52 13.07 -20.00 -1.13
CA GLU A 52 12.79 -20.75 -2.36
C GLU A 52 13.44 -20.09 -3.59
N LEU A 53 13.31 -18.76 -3.73
CA LEU A 53 13.91 -18.03 -4.86
C LEU A 53 15.45 -18.06 -4.83
N ASN A 54 16.05 -18.06 -3.63
CA ASN A 54 17.49 -18.23 -3.46
C ASN A 54 17.91 -19.65 -3.87
N GLY A 55 17.18 -20.68 -3.40
CA GLY A 55 17.42 -22.07 -3.79
C GLY A 55 17.29 -22.31 -5.29
N ALA A 56 16.39 -21.60 -5.96
CA ALA A 56 16.20 -21.66 -7.41
C ALA A 56 17.20 -20.77 -8.21
N GLY A 57 18.07 -20.01 -7.55
CA GLY A 57 19.00 -19.08 -8.21
C GLY A 57 18.29 -17.92 -8.93
N ALA A 58 17.03 -17.64 -8.59
CA ALA A 58 16.19 -16.62 -9.23
C ALA A 58 16.33 -15.24 -8.57
N LEU A 59 17.08 -15.12 -7.47
CA LEU A 59 17.41 -13.84 -6.85
C LEU A 59 18.70 -13.28 -7.44
N ASP A 60 18.56 -12.20 -8.22
CA ASP A 60 19.69 -11.37 -8.60
C ASP A 60 20.06 -10.42 -7.45
N TRP A 61 20.95 -10.88 -6.58
CA TRP A 61 21.46 -10.11 -5.45
C TRP A 61 22.24 -8.85 -5.87
N SER A 62 22.66 -8.72 -7.13
CA SER A 62 23.29 -7.48 -7.62
C SER A 62 22.31 -6.31 -7.77
N ARG A 63 21.00 -6.60 -7.75
CA ARG A 63 19.90 -5.62 -7.88
C ARG A 63 19.03 -5.53 -6.63
N ALA A 64 19.39 -6.22 -5.55
CA ALA A 64 18.64 -6.16 -4.31
C ALA A 64 18.79 -4.76 -3.68
N VAL A 65 17.71 -3.97 -3.67
CA VAL A 65 17.64 -2.67 -3.01
C VAL A 65 16.89 -2.85 -1.69
N ILE A 66 17.52 -2.49 -0.58
CA ILE A 66 16.82 -2.35 0.71
C ILE A 66 16.00 -1.07 0.63
N ASP A 67 14.68 -1.19 0.54
CA ASP A 67 13.77 -0.05 0.64
C ASP A 67 13.36 0.14 2.11
N ASP A 68 14.01 1.07 2.80
CA ASP A 68 13.63 1.49 4.14
C ASP A 68 12.78 2.77 4.07
N SER A 69 11.48 2.61 4.30
CA SER A 69 10.51 3.72 4.33
C SER A 69 10.49 4.48 5.66
N HIS A 70 11.27 4.06 6.67
CA HIS A 70 11.36 4.75 7.97
C HIS A 70 12.41 5.87 8.01
N LEU A 71 13.32 5.94 7.03
CA LEU A 71 14.22 7.08 6.93
C LEU A 71 13.52 8.23 6.21
N ARG A 72 13.09 9.26 6.98
CA ARG A 72 12.68 10.54 6.39
C ARG A 72 13.78 11.03 5.44
N ALA A 73 13.44 11.19 4.17
CA ALA A 73 14.32 11.84 3.20
C ALA A 73 14.68 13.24 3.73
N MET A 74 15.92 13.43 4.18
CA MET A 74 16.41 14.72 4.71
C MET A 74 16.50 15.82 3.63
N LYS A 75 16.34 15.46 2.35
CA LYS A 75 16.39 16.41 1.25
C LYS A 75 15.00 16.99 1.00
N GLY A 76 14.60 17.92 1.86
CA GLY A 76 13.46 18.79 1.61
C GLY A 76 13.65 19.54 0.30
N GLY A 77 12.75 19.36 -0.66
CA GLY A 77 12.63 20.26 -1.80
C GLY A 77 12.36 21.69 -1.32
N PRO A 78 12.61 22.72 -2.16
CA PRO A 78 12.33 24.10 -1.78
C PRO A 78 10.88 24.24 -1.29
N LYS A 79 10.71 24.93 -0.16
CA LYS A 79 9.40 25.19 0.45
C LYS A 79 8.42 25.66 -0.63
N PRO A 80 7.26 25.00 -0.83
CA PRO A 80 6.20 25.65 -1.59
C PRO A 80 5.81 26.93 -0.86
N ASP A 81 5.62 28.00 -1.62
CA ASP A 81 5.16 29.28 -1.10
C ASP A 81 3.81 29.10 -0.37
N ARG A 82 3.56 29.98 0.58
CA ARG A 82 2.44 29.92 1.53
C ARG A 82 1.13 29.69 0.77
N ALA A 83 0.48 28.56 1.02
CA ALA A 83 -0.87 28.31 0.52
C ALA A 83 -1.78 29.46 0.96
N GLN A 84 -2.49 30.07 0.00
CA GLN A 84 -3.46 31.11 0.29
C GLN A 84 -4.58 30.51 1.15
N SER A 85 -4.74 31.04 2.35
CA SER A 85 -5.85 30.69 3.24
C SER A 85 -7.15 31.17 2.61
N THR A 86 -7.99 30.24 2.15
CA THR A 86 -9.36 30.58 1.76
C THR A 86 -10.14 30.92 3.03
N VAL A 87 -10.52 32.18 3.18
CA VAL A 87 -11.38 32.66 4.27
C VAL A 87 -12.69 31.86 4.25
N PRO A 88 -13.25 31.41 5.39
CA PRO A 88 -14.54 30.75 5.41
C PRO A 88 -15.63 31.72 4.90
N GLY A 89 -16.26 31.39 3.77
CA GLY A 89 -17.44 32.10 3.30
C GLY A 89 -18.61 31.86 4.26
N LEU A 90 -19.25 32.93 4.73
CA LEU A 90 -20.44 32.88 5.56
C LEU A 90 -21.60 32.28 4.74
N ALA A 91 -22.06 31.08 5.12
CA ALA A 91 -23.28 30.50 4.57
C ALA A 91 -24.51 31.28 5.08
N ARG A 92 -25.41 31.68 4.17
CA ARG A 92 -26.74 32.22 4.50
C ARG A 92 -27.63 31.08 4.99
N ASN A 93 -28.11 31.18 6.22
CA ASN A 93 -29.13 30.33 6.80
C ASN A 93 -30.52 30.95 6.62
N THR A 94 -31.45 30.15 6.10
CA THR A 94 -32.88 30.47 5.97
C THR A 94 -33.65 29.68 7.02
N ILE A 95 -34.37 30.38 7.90
CA ILE A 95 -35.61 29.93 8.56
C ILE A 95 -36.53 31.14 8.62
#